data_AF-X0YGA2-F1
#
_entry.id   AF-X0YGA2-F1
#
_cell.length_a   1.000
_cell.length_b   1.000
_cell.length_c   1.000
_cell.angle_alpha   90.00
_cell.angle_beta   90.00
_cell.angle_gamma   90.00
#
_symmetry.space_group_name_H-M   'P 1'
#
loop_
_entity.id
_entity.type
_entity.pdbx_description
1 polymer ?
#
loop_
_entity_poly.entity_id
_entity_poly.type
_entity_poly.pdbx_seq_one_letter_code
_entity_poly.pdbx_strand_id
1 'polypeptide(L)'
;FGVTGTLDGKRSHDQLSVLQDGRVIAMGKSYLKQSDFFHASGDHAAGCEAINVRVPDLRMIEYVLNVQFFYESANICTTPVYEAVNKKITGNVVGMTLLGADVATGGTLHVEVIAIGPP
;
A
#
# COMPACT_ATOMS: atom_id res chain seq x y z
N PHE A 1 6.60 20.92 -5.89
CA PHE A 1 5.37 21.02 -5.10
C PHE A 1 5.23 19.70 -4.34
N GLY A 2 5.48 19.52 -3.04
CA GLY A 2 5.60 20.40 -1.88
C GLY A 2 4.68 19.81 -0.80
N VAL A 3 5.20 18.95 0.08
CA VAL A 3 4.49 18.56 1.33
C VAL A 3 5.49 18.41 2.47
N THR A 4 5.38 19.31 3.44
CA THR A 4 6.00 19.30 4.77
C THR A 4 5.10 18.49 5.72
N GLY A 5 5.60 17.35 6.21
CA GLY A 5 4.95 16.51 7.22
C GLY A 5 5.96 15.51 7.82
N THR A 6 5.90 15.29 9.13
CA THR A 6 6.92 14.62 9.95
C THR A 6 7.28 13.20 9.45
N LEU A 7 8.58 12.93 9.32
CA LEU A 7 9.20 11.79 8.63
C LEU A 7 9.11 10.42 9.36
N ASP A 8 8.34 10.28 10.43
CA ASP A 8 8.44 9.11 11.32
C ASP A 8 7.90 7.79 10.72
N GLY A 9 7.18 7.83 9.58
CA GLY A 9 6.65 6.65 8.89
C GLY A 9 7.48 6.12 7.72
N LYS A 10 8.64 6.71 7.39
CA LYS A 10 9.53 6.19 6.31
C LYS A 10 10.35 4.95 6.70
N ARG A 11 10.09 4.28 7.84
CA ARG A 11 11.18 3.65 8.61
C ARG A 11 11.21 2.12 8.76
N SER A 12 10.33 1.33 8.14
CA SER A 12 10.67 -0.09 7.93
C SER A 12 10.13 -0.58 6.59
N HIS A 13 11.00 -0.54 5.59
CA HIS A 13 11.01 -1.56 4.56
C HIS A 13 11.92 -2.64 5.11
N ASP A 14 11.41 -3.86 5.19
CA ASP A 14 12.15 -4.95 5.79
C ASP A 14 12.41 -6.01 4.72
N GLN A 15 13.69 -6.33 4.57
CA GLN A 15 14.11 -7.59 4.04
C GLN A 15 13.71 -8.68 5.03
N LEU A 16 12.65 -9.42 4.69
CA LEU A 16 12.10 -10.47 5.54
C LEU A 16 12.96 -11.73 5.48
N SER A 17 13.56 -12.02 4.32
CA SER A 17 14.41 -13.20 4.15
C SER A 17 15.24 -13.15 2.86
N VAL A 18 16.34 -13.91 2.84
CA VAL A 18 17.11 -14.26 1.63
C VAL A 18 16.90 -15.74 1.34
N LEU A 19 16.51 -16.05 0.11
CA LEU A 19 16.36 -17.43 -0.34
C LEU A 19 17.72 -18.01 -0.78
N GLN A 20 17.83 -19.34 -0.77
CA GLN A 20 19.05 -20.05 -1.18
C GLN A 20 19.47 -19.77 -2.63
N ASP A 21 18.53 -19.33 -3.46
CA ASP A 21 18.78 -18.95 -4.86
C ASP A 21 19.24 -17.48 -5.03
N GLY A 22 19.42 -16.75 -3.92
CA GLY A 22 19.89 -15.36 -3.91
C GLY A 22 18.78 -14.31 -4.05
N ARG A 23 17.51 -14.71 -4.20
CA ARG A 23 16.38 -13.78 -4.19
C ARG A 23 16.06 -13.31 -2.78
N VAL A 24 15.44 -12.15 -2.70
CA VAL A 24 15.05 -11.50 -1.46
C VAL A 24 13.54 -11.43 -1.36
N ILE A 25 13.00 -11.78 -0.19
CA ILE A 25 11.63 -11.44 0.19
C ILE A 25 11.72 -10.11 0.95
N ALA A 26 11.04 -9.09 0.43
CA ALA A 26 11.05 -7.74 1.00
C ALA A 26 9.65 -7.14 1.05
N MET A 27 9.53 -6.08 1.85
CA MET A 27 8.28 -5.39 2.08
C MET A 27 8.35 -3.93 1.64
N GLY A 28 7.29 -3.46 0.99
CA GLY A 28 7.01 -2.05 0.74
C GLY A 28 5.76 -1.60 1.47
N LYS A 29 5.74 -0.36 1.95
CA LYS A 29 4.58 0.24 2.63
C LYS A 29 4.15 1.53 1.94
N SER A 30 2.84 1.79 1.95
CA SER A 30 2.26 3.07 1.57
C SER A 30 1.07 3.39 2.48
N TYR A 31 0.78 4.68 2.63
CA TYR A 31 -0.22 5.17 3.57
C TYR A 31 -1.14 6.16 2.87
N LEU A 32 -2.45 5.99 3.07
CA LEU A 32 -3.47 6.92 2.59
C LEU A 32 -4.22 7.47 3.81
N LYS A 33 -4.34 8.79 3.91
CA LYS A 33 -5.14 9.44 4.97
C LYS A 33 -6.57 9.57 4.49
N GLN A 34 -7.55 9.49 5.40
CA GLN A 34 -8.99 9.58 5.07
C GLN A 34 -9.35 10.73 4.11
N SER A 35 -8.72 11.91 4.24
CA SER A 35 -8.92 13.06 3.34
C SER A 35 -8.57 12.81 1.88
N ASP A 36 -7.80 11.74 1.64
CA ASP A 36 -7.29 11.32 0.34
C ASP A 36 -8.03 10.04 -0.14
N PHE A 37 -9.10 9.60 0.55
CA PHE A 37 -9.95 8.47 0.15
C PHE A 37 -11.15 8.92 -0.68
N PHE A 38 -11.86 7.91 -1.21
CA PHE A 38 -13.15 7.89 -1.91
C PHE A 38 -14.16 8.99 -1.53
N HIS A 39 -13.90 10.25 -1.87
CA HIS A 39 -14.90 11.28 -1.75
C HIS A 39 -15.77 11.28 -3.01
N ALA A 40 -17.09 11.18 -2.83
CA ALA A 40 -18.07 11.22 -3.92
C ALA A 40 -18.18 12.60 -4.62
N SER A 41 -17.16 13.46 -4.50
CA SER A 41 -17.11 14.81 -5.05
C SER A 41 -15.94 14.96 -6.03
N GLY A 42 -16.30 15.16 -7.31
CA GLY A 42 -15.46 15.82 -8.32
C GLY A 42 -14.47 14.92 -9.05
N ASP A 43 -13.50 14.36 -8.32
CA ASP A 43 -12.25 13.87 -8.94
C ASP A 43 -12.05 12.35 -8.83
N HIS A 44 -12.84 11.67 -8.00
CA HIS A 44 -12.74 10.22 -7.78
C HIS A 44 -14.13 9.57 -7.86
N ALA A 45 -14.24 8.46 -8.60
CA ALA A 45 -15.45 7.63 -8.56
C ALA A 45 -15.49 6.95 -7.19
N ALA A 46 -16.62 7.07 -6.47
CA ALA A 46 -16.79 6.45 -5.17
C ALA A 46 -16.36 4.98 -5.21
N GLY A 47 -15.33 4.66 -4.43
CA GLY A 47 -14.84 3.30 -4.23
C GLY A 47 -13.64 2.86 -5.07
N CYS A 48 -13.05 3.68 -5.96
CA CYS A 48 -11.81 3.30 -6.67
C CYS A 48 -10.67 4.33 -6.48
N GLU A 49 -9.51 3.89 -5.98
CA GLU A 49 -8.34 4.77 -5.76
C GLU A 49 -7.03 4.11 -6.22
N ALA A 50 -6.17 4.85 -6.92
CA ALA A 50 -4.92 4.30 -7.44
C ALA A 50 -3.76 4.51 -6.46
N ILE A 51 -3.10 3.43 -6.05
CA ILE A 51 -1.94 3.48 -5.16
C ILE A 51 -0.74 2.78 -5.78
N ASN A 52 0.44 3.35 -5.55
CA ASN A 52 1.72 2.74 -5.91
C ASN A 52 2.51 2.43 -4.64
N VAL A 53 2.85 1.16 -4.44
CA VAL A 53 3.69 0.71 -3.32
C VAL A 53 5.05 0.30 -3.84
N ARG A 54 6.10 0.97 -3.38
CA ARG A 54 7.49 0.64 -3.74
C ARG A 54 8.08 -0.34 -2.72
N VAL A 55 8.72 -1.39 -3.21
CA VAL A 55 9.51 -2.33 -2.41
C VAL A 55 10.99 -2.00 -2.64
N PRO A 56 11.61 -1.18 -1.78
CA PRO A 56 12.90 -0.55 -2.07
C PRO A 56 14.07 -1.54 -2.08
N ASP A 57 13.98 -2.63 -1.32
CA ASP A 57 15.05 -3.64 -1.20
C ASP A 57 15.09 -4.62 -2.38
N LEU A 58 14.26 -4.39 -3.40
CA LEU A 58 14.27 -5.15 -4.64
C LEU A 58 14.62 -4.22 -5.80
N ARG A 59 15.48 -4.67 -6.69
CA ARG A 59 15.72 -4.01 -7.99
C ARG A 59 14.52 -4.17 -8.92
N MET A 60 13.90 -5.34 -8.91
CA MET A 60 12.65 -5.62 -9.60
C MET A 60 11.82 -6.65 -8.83
N ILE A 61 10.50 -6.57 -8.94
CA ILE A 61 9.60 -7.55 -8.37
C ILE A 61 9.33 -8.62 -9.41
N GLU A 62 9.61 -9.88 -9.05
CA GLU A 62 9.22 -11.04 -9.84
C GLU A 62 7.80 -11.47 -9.50
N TYR A 63 7.48 -11.55 -8.20
CA TYR A 63 6.17 -11.95 -7.71
C TYR A 63 5.75 -11.16 -6.49
N VAL A 64 4.46 -10.88 -6.39
CA VAL A 64 3.82 -10.36 -5.17
C VAL A 64 3.27 -11.56 -4.39
N LEU A 65 3.78 -11.74 -3.17
CA LEU A 65 3.38 -12.83 -2.29
C LEU A 65 2.10 -12.49 -1.52
N ASN A 66 1.99 -11.25 -1.05
CA ASN A 66 0.81 -10.80 -0.31
C ASN A 66 0.64 -9.28 -0.40
N VAL A 67 -0.61 -8.83 -0.29
CA VAL A 67 -0.96 -7.42 -0.06
C VAL A 67 -1.82 -7.37 1.20
N GLN A 68 -1.34 -6.69 2.23
CA GLN A 68 -2.05 -6.53 3.49
C GLN A 68 -2.61 -5.12 3.61
N PHE A 69 -3.77 -5.03 4.26
CA PHE A 69 -4.47 -3.80 4.54
C PHE A 69 -4.71 -3.69 6.03
N PHE A 70 -4.36 -2.54 6.60
CA PHE A 70 -4.66 -2.22 7.99
C PHE A 70 -5.20 -0.80 8.06
N TYR A 71 -6.39 -0.63 8.64
CA TYR A 71 -6.99 0.70 8.80
C TYR A 71 -6.92 1.12 10.25
N GLU A 72 -6.13 2.14 10.51
CA GLU A 72 -5.93 2.67 11.85
C GLU A 72 -7.00 3.70 12.17
N SER A 73 -7.96 3.32 13.02
CA SER A 73 -8.93 4.22 13.65
C SER A 73 -9.42 3.65 14.97
N ALA A 74 -9.87 4.51 15.88
CA ALA A 74 -10.22 4.12 17.23
C ALA A 74 -11.44 3.17 17.36
N ASN A 75 -12.28 3.02 16.32
CA ASN A 75 -13.62 2.42 16.46
C ASN A 75 -14.09 1.58 15.25
N ILE A 76 -13.21 0.87 14.53
CA ILE A 76 -13.64 0.04 13.39
C ILE A 76 -13.51 -1.45 13.72
N CYS A 77 -14.59 -2.00 14.27
CA CYS A 77 -14.85 -3.46 14.27
C CYS A 77 -15.80 -3.88 13.13
N THR A 78 -16.30 -2.93 12.33
CA THR A 78 -17.43 -3.13 11.40
C THR A 78 -17.12 -2.67 9.97
N THR A 79 -15.91 -2.95 9.45
CA THR A 79 -15.42 -2.61 8.09
C THR A 79 -15.08 -1.12 7.88
N PRO A 80 -14.19 -0.76 6.93
CA PRO A 80 -14.15 -1.25 5.54
C PRO A 80 -13.22 -2.46 5.27
N VAL A 81 -13.68 -3.36 4.39
CA VAL A 81 -12.83 -4.34 3.70
C VAL A 81 -12.26 -3.62 2.47
N TYR A 82 -10.93 -3.56 2.37
CA TYR A 82 -10.25 -3.04 1.19
C TYR A 82 -9.76 -4.19 0.34
N GLU A 83 -9.91 -4.07 -0.98
CA GLU A 83 -9.38 -5.03 -1.93
C GLU A 83 -8.47 -4.33 -2.93
N ALA A 84 -7.31 -4.93 -3.21
CA ALA A 84 -6.50 -4.49 -4.34
C ALA A 84 -6.98 -5.18 -5.62
N VAL A 85 -7.56 -4.39 -6.51
CA VAL A 85 -7.94 -4.76 -7.87
C VAL A 85 -6.92 -4.20 -8.88
N ASN A 86 -6.88 -4.75 -10.09
CA ASN A 86 -6.04 -4.27 -11.19
C ASN A 86 -4.56 -4.04 -10.81
N LYS A 87 -3.92 -5.08 -10.25
CA LYS A 87 -2.50 -5.03 -9.85
C LYS A 87 -1.59 -5.05 -11.08
N LYS A 88 -0.59 -4.17 -11.09
CA LYS A 88 0.46 -4.12 -12.11
C LYS A 88 1.83 -3.91 -11.46
N ILE A 89 2.76 -4.79 -11.79
CA ILE A 89 4.16 -4.67 -11.37
C ILE A 89 4.92 -3.85 -12.42
N THR A 90 5.74 -2.90 -11.98
CA THR A 90 6.65 -2.15 -12.86
C THR A 90 7.95 -1.85 -12.11
N GLY A 91 9.02 -2.55 -12.48
CA GLY A 91 10.29 -2.52 -11.74
C GLY A 91 10.08 -3.03 -10.31
N ASN A 92 10.39 -2.21 -9.31
CA ASN A 92 10.18 -2.53 -7.89
C ASN A 92 8.94 -1.87 -7.28
N VAL A 93 7.97 -1.51 -8.12
CA VAL A 93 6.72 -0.88 -7.71
C VAL A 93 5.55 -1.78 -8.07
N VAL A 94 4.60 -1.92 -7.14
CA VAL A 94 3.29 -2.51 -7.40
C VAL A 94 2.26 -1.38 -7.42
N GLY A 95 1.77 -1.08 -8.62
CA GLY A 95 0.58 -0.27 -8.80
C GLY A 95 -0.66 -1.12 -8.60
N MET A 96 -1.66 -0.60 -7.91
CA MET A 96 -2.95 -1.26 -7.73
C MET A 96 -4.05 -0.23 -7.63
N THR A 97 -5.26 -0.62 -8.00
CA THR A 97 -6.47 0.13 -7.65
C THR A 97 -7.04 -0.47 -6.39
N LEU A 98 -7.33 0.36 -5.39
CA LEU A 98 -8.04 -0.03 -4.19
C LEU A 98 -9.53 0.10 -4.45
N LEU A 99 -10.25 -0.99 -4.23
CA LEU A 99 -11.70 -1.01 -4.11
C LEU A 99 -12.07 -0.93 -2.64
N GLY A 100 -12.90 0.05 -2.25
CA GLY A 100 -13.30 0.23 -0.85
C GLY A 100 -14.53 1.12 -0.69
N ALA A 101 -14.92 1.37 0.55
CA ALA A 101 -16.03 2.24 0.90
C ALA A 101 -15.51 3.57 1.47
N ASP A 102 -16.26 4.65 1.25
CA ASP A 102 -16.04 5.92 1.93
C ASP A 102 -16.18 5.70 3.45
N VAL A 103 -15.18 6.11 4.19
CA VAL A 103 -15.14 5.99 5.65
C VAL A 103 -15.53 7.35 6.19
N ALA A 104 -16.57 7.43 7.02
CA ALA A 104 -17.01 8.70 7.61
C ALA A 104 -16.09 9.20 8.75
N THR A 105 -15.21 8.34 9.26
CA THR A 105 -14.38 8.58 10.44
C THR A 105 -12.89 8.75 10.10
N GLY A 106 -12.26 9.75 10.72
CA GLY A 106 -10.82 10.00 10.70
C GLY A 106 -9.99 8.74 10.87
N GLY A 107 -9.06 8.49 9.93
CA GLY A 107 -8.15 7.35 9.97
C GLY A 107 -7.10 7.33 8.87
N THR A 108 -6.21 6.34 8.92
CA THR A 108 -5.17 6.10 7.91
C THR A 108 -5.24 4.63 7.46
N LEU A 109 -5.29 4.38 6.14
CA LEU A 109 -5.06 3.05 5.58
C LEU A 109 -3.58 2.85 5.37
N HIS A 110 -3.10 1.74 5.90
CA HIS A 110 -1.78 1.19 5.71
C HIS A 110 -1.90 0.07 4.68
N VAL A 111 -1.13 0.19 3.60
CA VAL A 111 -1.03 -0.82 2.54
C VAL A 111 0.38 -1.37 2.56
N GLU A 112 0.49 -2.68 2.75
CA GLU A 112 1.78 -3.38 2.79
C GLU A 112 1.84 -4.41 1.66
N VAL A 113 2.92 -4.36 0.88
CA VAL A 113 3.18 -5.32 -0.19
C VAL A 113 4.38 -6.15 0.20
N ILE A 114 4.19 -7.47 0.27
CA ILE A 114 5.26 -8.44 0.43
C ILE A 114 5.54 -9.03 -0.94
N ALA A 115 6.78 -8.89 -1.39
CA ALA A 115 7.20 -9.29 -2.73
C ALA A 115 8.54 -10.02 -2.70
N ILE A 116 8.83 -10.71 -3.79
CA ILE A 116 10.08 -11.42 -4.02
C ILE A 116 10.74 -10.95 -5.32
N GLY A 117 12.07 -10.85 -5.30
CA GLY A 117 12.87 -10.58 -6.49
C GLY A 117 14.36 -10.48 -6.16
N PRO A 118 15.19 -10.13 -7.15
CA PRO A 118 16.59 -9.80 -6.91
C PRO A 118 16.71 -8.48 -6.10
N PRO A 119 17.72 -8.37 -5.21
CA PRO A 119 18.03 -7.13 -4.52
C PRO A 119 18.47 -6.01 -5.47
#